data_AF-A0A7J6RE85-F1
#
_entry.id   AF-A0A7J6RE85-F1
#
_cell.length_a   1.000
_cell.length_b   1.000
_cell.length_c   1.000
_cell.angle_alpha   90.00
_cell.angle_beta   90.00
_cell.angle_gamma   90.00
#
_symmetry.space_group_name_H-M   'P 1'
#
loop_
_entity.id
_entity.type
_entity.pdbx_description
1 polymer ?
#
loop_
_entity_poly.entity_id
_entity_poly.type
_entity_poly.pdbx_seq_one_letter_code
_entity_poly.pdbx_strand_id
1 'polypeptide(L)'
;MPSKRPSTTPVEAASGGKKSKGSPAATGHKKKAAGTGLKFPLGNTATSCSEKLFAWLIHPVTVEQFFEEYWEKKPLHVKRPDARDYYSGVWTKAMAEKTLAKHECRFGE
;
A
#
# COMPACT_ATOMS: atom_id res chain seq x y z
N MET A 1 41.00 25.87 -19.13
CA MET A 1 41.49 25.23 -17.88
C MET A 1 41.33 23.72 -17.98
N PRO A 2 42.35 22.96 -17.54
CA PRO A 2 42.47 21.50 -17.63
C PRO A 2 41.67 20.84 -16.49
N SER A 3 41.33 19.55 -16.46
CA SER A 3 42.29 18.45 -16.44
C SER A 3 41.58 17.10 -16.62
N LYS A 4 42.16 16.29 -17.51
CA LYS A 4 42.09 14.82 -17.49
C LYS A 4 42.63 14.29 -16.15
N ARG A 5 42.13 13.15 -15.68
CA ARG A 5 43.03 12.07 -15.24
C ARG A 5 42.42 10.67 -15.43
N PRO A 6 43.26 9.67 -15.76
CA PRO A 6 42.87 8.34 -16.23
C PRO A 6 42.95 7.26 -15.13
N SER A 7 42.52 6.07 -15.54
CA SER A 7 42.70 4.75 -14.92
C SER A 7 44.16 4.32 -14.71
N THR A 8 44.44 3.62 -13.60
CA THR A 8 45.38 2.47 -13.53
C THR A 8 45.10 1.61 -12.28
N THR A 9 44.97 0.31 -12.54
CA THR A 9 44.89 -0.93 -11.73
C THR A 9 46.20 -1.24 -10.94
N PRO A 10 46.45 -2.45 -10.38
CA PRO A 10 45.65 -3.50 -9.69
C PRO A 10 46.34 -4.04 -8.39
N VAL A 11 45.71 -4.97 -7.64
CA VAL A 11 46.45 -6.05 -6.95
C VAL A 11 45.58 -7.29 -6.76
N GLU A 12 46.20 -8.44 -6.99
CA GLU A 12 45.69 -9.82 -7.06
C GLU A 12 45.88 -10.55 -5.70
N ALA A 13 45.01 -11.51 -5.36
CA ALA A 13 45.42 -12.81 -4.75
C ALA A 13 44.23 -13.73 -4.39
N ALA A 14 44.29 -14.97 -4.92
CA ALA A 14 43.91 -16.28 -4.33
C ALA A 14 42.44 -16.52 -3.86
N SER A 15 41.84 -17.72 -3.84
CA SER A 15 42.04 -19.09 -4.32
C SER A 15 40.91 -19.92 -3.69
N GLY A 16 40.44 -21.00 -4.34
CA GLY A 16 39.85 -22.17 -3.64
C GLY A 16 38.34 -22.36 -3.78
N GLY A 17 37.93 -23.45 -4.46
CA GLY A 17 36.53 -23.82 -4.65
C GLY A 17 36.00 -24.94 -3.74
N LYS A 18 34.70 -25.25 -3.85
CA LYS A 18 34.14 -26.62 -3.83
C LYS A 18 32.65 -26.63 -4.17
N LYS A 19 32.26 -27.69 -4.87
CA LYS A 19 30.91 -28.05 -5.35
C LYS A 19 30.28 -29.03 -4.35
N SER A 20 29.00 -28.92 -4.02
CA SER A 20 28.19 -30.05 -3.56
C SER A 20 26.71 -29.90 -3.97
N LYS A 21 26.19 -31.00 -4.55
CA LYS A 21 24.80 -31.29 -4.92
C LYS A 21 24.09 -31.94 -3.73
N GLY A 22 22.76 -31.78 -3.63
CA GLY A 22 21.88 -32.75 -2.93
C GLY A 22 20.59 -32.17 -2.33
N SER A 23 19.47 -32.36 -3.05
CA SER A 23 18.04 -32.21 -2.66
C SER A 23 17.58 -33.26 -1.61
N PRO A 24 16.31 -33.35 -1.11
CA PRO A 24 15.04 -32.79 -1.61
C PRO A 24 13.99 -32.30 -0.57
N ALA A 25 12.94 -31.65 -1.12
CA ALA A 25 11.51 -31.66 -0.78
C ALA A 25 11.02 -31.71 0.69
N ALA A 26 10.31 -30.65 1.10
CA ALA A 26 9.08 -30.80 1.86
C ALA A 26 8.05 -29.73 1.42
N THR A 27 6.87 -30.25 1.14
CA THR A 27 5.78 -29.69 0.36
C THR A 27 5.11 -28.52 1.07
N GLY A 28 4.84 -27.45 0.33
CA GLY A 28 4.08 -26.32 0.83
C GLY A 28 2.62 -26.64 1.08
N HIS A 29 2.06 -26.02 2.11
CA HIS A 29 0.69 -25.51 2.14
C HIS A 29 0.69 -24.23 3.00
N LYS A 30 1.41 -23.19 2.56
CA LYS A 30 1.05 -21.83 3.00
C LYS A 30 -0.21 -21.47 2.23
N LYS A 31 -1.38 -21.72 2.82
CA LYS A 31 -2.61 -21.02 2.42
C LYS A 31 -2.26 -19.54 2.47
N LYS A 32 -2.02 -18.93 1.30
CA LYS A 32 -2.10 -17.48 1.20
C LYS A 32 -3.53 -17.17 1.59
N ALA A 33 -3.70 -16.58 2.78
CA ALA A 33 -4.90 -15.83 3.05
C ALA A 33 -5.08 -14.93 1.83
N ALA A 34 -6.19 -15.10 1.12
CA ALA A 34 -6.62 -14.15 0.12
C ALA A 34 -6.87 -12.86 0.89
N GLY A 35 -5.79 -12.11 1.13
CA GLY A 35 -5.88 -10.75 1.60
C GLY A 35 -6.67 -10.04 0.53
N THR A 36 -7.91 -9.68 0.87
CA THR A 36 -8.62 -8.58 0.24
C THR A 36 -7.74 -7.36 0.41
N GLY A 37 -6.79 -7.22 -0.51
CA GLY A 37 -5.66 -6.32 -0.43
C GLY A 37 -6.13 -4.92 -0.69
N LEU A 38 -6.72 -4.31 0.32
CA LEU A 38 -6.81 -2.86 0.38
C LEU A 38 -5.37 -2.34 0.34
N LYS A 39 -5.01 -1.68 -0.76
CA LYS A 39 -3.67 -1.12 -0.97
C LYS A 39 -3.56 0.20 -0.18
N PHE A 40 -3.69 0.11 1.13
CA PHE A 40 -3.48 1.25 2.01
C PHE A 40 -2.00 1.32 2.43
N PRO A 41 -1.36 2.49 2.34
CA PRO A 41 -0.06 2.72 2.95
C PRO A 41 -0.23 2.94 4.46
N LEU A 42 -0.60 1.91 5.22
CA LEU A 42 -0.74 2.02 6.68
C LEU A 42 0.62 1.80 7.36
N GLY A 43 0.96 2.70 8.27
CA GLY A 43 2.08 2.52 9.21
C GLY A 43 1.81 1.41 10.22
N ASN A 44 2.83 1.05 10.99
CA ASN A 44 2.80 -0.06 11.96
C ASN A 44 2.31 0.33 13.37
N THR A 45 1.94 1.59 13.62
CA THR A 45 1.37 2.04 14.90
C THR A 45 -0.02 2.64 14.71
N ALA A 46 -0.90 2.50 15.71
CA ALA A 46 -2.29 2.95 15.62
C ALA A 46 -2.42 4.46 15.30
N THR A 47 -1.67 5.31 16.01
CA THR A 47 -1.70 6.78 15.79
C THR A 47 -1.18 7.18 14.42
N SER A 48 -0.05 6.61 13.98
CA SER A 48 0.47 6.91 12.64
C SER A 48 -0.42 6.35 11.52
N CYS A 49 -1.17 5.28 11.80
CA CYS A 49 -2.12 4.68 10.89
C CYS A 49 -3.36 5.56 10.69
N SER A 50 -3.91 6.14 11.78
CA SER A 50 -5.07 7.04 11.69
C SER A 50 -4.75 8.32 10.93
N GLU A 51 -3.62 8.96 11.19
CA GLU A 51 -3.21 10.19 10.50
C GLU A 51 -3.00 9.95 9.01
N LYS A 52 -2.31 8.85 8.65
CA LYS A 52 -2.08 8.47 7.24
C LYS A 52 -3.37 8.10 6.53
N LEU A 53 -4.28 7.39 7.20
CA LEU A 53 -5.58 7.05 6.64
C LEU A 53 -6.42 8.30 6.38
N PHE A 54 -6.43 9.24 7.31
CA PHE A 54 -7.15 10.50 7.14
C PHE A 54 -6.55 11.34 6.02
N ALA A 55 -5.23 11.52 5.99
CA ALA A 55 -4.53 12.20 4.90
C ALA A 55 -4.83 11.55 3.53
N TRP A 56 -4.86 10.21 3.46
CA TRP A 56 -5.29 9.48 2.26
C TRP A 56 -6.74 9.81 1.88
N LEU A 57 -7.67 9.88 2.84
CA LEU A 57 -9.08 10.15 2.56
C LEU A 57 -9.29 11.50 1.85
N ILE A 58 -8.58 12.54 2.30
CA ILE A 58 -8.78 13.93 1.85
C ILE A 58 -7.79 14.42 0.77
N HIS A 59 -6.77 13.63 0.43
CA HIS A 59 -5.77 13.99 -0.59
C HIS A 59 -6.40 14.60 -1.88
N PRO A 60 -5.83 15.63 -2.52
CA PRO A 60 -4.54 16.25 -2.25
C PRO A 60 -4.58 17.34 -1.16
N VAL A 61 -5.73 17.55 -0.51
CA VAL A 61 -5.84 18.51 0.60
C VAL A 61 -5.05 17.98 1.79
N THR A 62 -4.22 18.84 2.40
CA THR A 62 -3.47 18.46 3.60
C THR A 62 -4.38 18.46 4.83
N VAL A 63 -3.96 17.76 5.88
CA VAL A 63 -4.73 17.67 7.12
C VAL A 63 -4.87 19.06 7.76
N GLU A 64 -3.80 19.84 7.75
CA GLU A 64 -3.75 21.20 8.27
C GLU A 64 -4.72 22.10 7.52
N GLN A 65 -4.65 22.11 6.18
CA GLN A 65 -5.53 22.91 5.35
C GLN A 65 -7.01 22.53 5.55
N PHE A 66 -7.30 21.23 5.69
CA PHE A 66 -8.66 20.76 5.93
C PHE A 66 -9.25 21.32 7.22
N PHE A 67 -8.51 21.22 8.34
CA PHE A 67 -9.00 21.72 9.63
C PHE A 67 -9.04 23.24 9.72
N GLU A 68 -8.09 23.94 9.08
CA GLU A 68 -8.04 25.40 9.10
C GLU A 68 -9.13 26.03 8.23
N GLU A 69 -9.44 25.46 7.06
CA GLU A 69 -10.31 26.13 6.09
C GLU A 69 -11.68 25.48 5.90
N TYR A 70 -11.80 24.16 6.03
CA TYR A 70 -12.98 23.41 5.58
C TYR A 70 -13.79 22.81 6.72
N TRP A 71 -13.12 22.24 7.72
CA TRP A 71 -13.78 21.57 8.83
C TRP A 71 -14.81 22.49 9.49
N GLU A 72 -16.08 22.06 9.45
CA GLU A 72 -17.24 22.79 10.00
C GLU A 72 -17.41 24.24 9.51
N LYS A 73 -16.76 24.60 8.39
CA LYS A 73 -16.79 25.96 7.82
C LYS A 73 -17.46 25.99 6.46
N LYS A 74 -17.05 25.09 5.55
CA LYS A 74 -17.54 25.06 4.17
C LYS A 74 -17.41 23.65 3.58
N PRO A 75 -18.27 23.28 2.61
CA PRO A 75 -18.15 22.02 1.89
C PRO A 75 -16.82 21.96 1.10
N LEU A 76 -16.25 20.76 1.00
CA LEU A 76 -15.05 20.46 0.22
C LEU A 76 -15.37 19.41 -0.85
N HIS A 77 -15.15 19.74 -2.12
CA HIS A 77 -15.26 18.80 -3.23
C HIS A 77 -13.87 18.47 -3.78
N VAL A 78 -13.46 17.20 -3.64
CA VAL A 78 -12.17 16.69 -4.13
C VAL A 78 -12.36 15.94 -5.45
N LYS A 79 -11.81 16.48 -6.53
CA LYS A 79 -11.79 15.81 -7.85
C LYS A 79 -10.50 15.02 -8.04
N ARG A 80 -10.62 13.78 -8.52
CA ARG A 80 -9.48 12.88 -8.81
C ARG A 80 -9.63 12.29 -10.23
N PRO A 81 -9.32 13.07 -11.29
CA PRO A 81 -9.61 12.66 -12.67
C PRO A 81 -8.89 11.38 -13.09
N ASP A 82 -7.65 11.20 -12.64
CA ASP A 82 -6.78 10.10 -13.06
C ASP A 82 -6.83 8.87 -12.13
N ALA A 83 -7.59 8.94 -11.03
CA ALA A 83 -7.65 7.88 -10.01
C ALA A 83 -9.06 7.28 -9.89
N ARG A 84 -9.54 6.67 -10.97
CA ARG A 84 -10.87 6.03 -11.02
C ARG A 84 -11.02 4.88 -10.02
N ASP A 85 -9.93 4.21 -9.69
CA ASP A 85 -9.83 3.07 -8.79
C ASP A 85 -9.42 3.46 -7.36
N TYR A 86 -9.45 4.74 -7.00
CA TYR A 86 -8.99 5.24 -5.70
C TYR A 86 -9.66 4.52 -4.51
N TYR A 87 -10.97 4.28 -4.59
CA TYR A 87 -11.74 3.58 -3.55
C TYR A 87 -11.92 2.08 -3.83
N SER A 88 -11.17 1.53 -4.78
CA SER A 88 -11.26 0.11 -5.11
C SER A 88 -10.97 -0.76 -3.88
N GLY A 89 -11.84 -1.73 -3.65
CA GLY A 89 -11.72 -2.65 -2.52
C GLY A 89 -12.28 -2.14 -1.18
N VAL A 90 -12.56 -0.84 -1.02
CA VAL A 90 -13.14 -0.29 0.23
C VAL A 90 -14.54 -0.86 0.45
N TRP A 91 -15.40 -0.69 -0.56
CA TRP A 91 -16.73 -1.28 -0.58
C TRP A 91 -17.16 -1.47 -2.04
N THR A 92 -17.78 -2.61 -2.34
CA THR A 92 -18.21 -2.94 -3.70
C THR A 92 -19.63 -3.48 -3.71
N LYS A 93 -20.30 -3.40 -4.87
CA LYS A 93 -21.62 -4.02 -5.08
C LYS A 93 -21.61 -5.52 -4.73
N ALA A 94 -20.58 -6.24 -5.15
CA ALA A 94 -20.44 -7.67 -4.85
C ALA A 94 -20.31 -7.93 -3.34
N MET A 95 -19.65 -7.03 -2.59
CA MET A 95 -19.62 -7.11 -1.12
C MET A 95 -21.01 -6.87 -0.53
N ALA A 96 -21.74 -5.87 -1.02
CA ALA A 96 -23.11 -5.61 -0.59
C ALA A 96 -24.02 -6.82 -0.85
N GLU A 97 -24.07 -7.35 -2.07
CA GLU A 97 -24.88 -8.53 -2.42
C GLU A 97 -24.56 -9.73 -1.53
N LYS A 98 -23.27 -9.97 -1.28
CA LYS A 98 -22.82 -11.02 -0.36
C LYS A 98 -23.26 -10.77 1.08
N THR A 99 -23.25 -9.51 1.52
CA THR A 99 -23.71 -9.14 2.87
C THR A 99 -25.22 -9.36 3.00
N LEU A 100 -26.03 -8.91 2.03
CA LEU A 100 -27.48 -9.14 2.03
C LEU A 100 -27.85 -10.62 1.99
N ALA A 101 -27.08 -11.46 1.29
CA ALA A 101 -27.33 -12.89 1.22
C ALA A 101 -26.95 -13.65 2.50
N LYS A 102 -26.00 -13.12 3.28
CA LYS A 102 -25.43 -13.80 4.46
C LYS A 102 -25.99 -13.33 5.79
N HIS A 103 -26.42 -12.07 5.85
CA HIS A 103 -26.89 -11.43 7.06
C HIS A 103 -28.37 -11.08 6.90
N GLU A 104 -29.13 -11.20 7.99
CA GLU A 104 -30.50 -10.71 8.02
C GLU A 104 -30.50 -9.17 7.97
N CYS A 105 -30.59 -8.62 6.75
CA CYS A 105 -30.80 -7.20 6.54
C CYS A 105 -32.30 -6.93 6.47
N ARG A 106 -32.81 -6.14 7.42
CA ARG A 106 -34.21 -5.68 7.42
C ARG A 106 -34.33 -4.38 6.64
N PHE A 107 -35.45 -4.21 5.96
CA PHE A 107 -35.83 -2.90 5.42
C PHE A 107 -36.23 -1.99 6.59
N GLY A 108 -35.97 -0.68 6.47
CA GLY A 108 -36.25 0.29 7.53
C GLY A 108 -37.73 0.25 7.94
N GLU A 109 -37.97 0.22 9.25
CA GLU A 109 -39.30 0.30 9.86
C GLU A 109 -39.89 1.72 9.75
#